data_AF-A0A6V7VL67-F1
#
_entry.id   AF-A0A6V7VL67-F1
#
_cell.length_a   1.000
_cell.length_b   1.000
_cell.length_c   1.000
_cell.angle_alpha   90.00
_cell.angle_beta   90.00
_cell.angle_gamma   90.00
#
_symmetry.space_group_name_H-M   'P 1'
#
loop_
_entity.id
_entity.type
_entity.pdbx_description
1 polymer ?
#
loop_
_entity_poly.entity_id
_entity_poly.type
_entity_poly.pdbx_seq_one_letter_code
_entity_poly.pdbx_strand_id
1 'polypeptide(L)'
;MGGGVKNAIFRNIAMLNVGSKNTANLGNIQLDGITEEGSAIILTLNYLDETSDLKFQKAVNSANFEEIEFSEITIDNVNKGNSGPSILMEGYDKSQTNYPKTYLKNILVKNLNLTNVSPIQITQLLNSSFVNVQINNFNGNSAWKINDAQKLKFENVPTLKRNNWA
;
A
#
# COMPACT_ATOMS: atom_id res chain seq x y z
N MET A 1 9.73 -27.29 -1.99
CA MET A 1 8.88 -26.72 -3.06
C MET A 1 8.25 -25.45 -2.51
N GLY A 2 8.45 -24.30 -3.15
CA GLY A 2 7.79 -23.05 -2.79
C GLY A 2 6.52 -22.88 -3.62
N GLY A 3 5.41 -22.51 -2.98
CA GLY A 3 4.19 -22.06 -3.65
C GLY A 3 4.21 -20.55 -3.88
N GLY A 4 3.31 -20.06 -4.73
CA GLY A 4 3.15 -18.63 -4.97
C GLY A 4 1.80 -18.33 -5.63
N VAL A 5 1.36 -17.08 -5.51
CA VAL A 5 0.21 -16.56 -6.25
C VAL A 5 0.72 -15.91 -7.53
N LYS A 6 0.02 -16.13 -8.64
CA LYS A 6 0.31 -15.49 -9.94
C LYS A 6 -0.96 -14.82 -10.46
N ASN A 7 -0.81 -13.81 -11.30
CA ASN A 7 -1.92 -13.06 -11.92
C ASN A 7 -2.86 -12.44 -10.87
N ALA A 8 -2.29 -11.77 -9.87
CA ALA A 8 -3.08 -11.10 -8.83
C ALA A 8 -3.69 -9.81 -9.38
N ILE A 9 -5.02 -9.82 -9.57
CA ILE A 9 -5.80 -8.67 -10.06
C ILE A 9 -6.90 -8.36 -9.05
N PHE A 10 -6.91 -7.14 -8.54
CA PHE A 10 -7.93 -6.62 -7.64
C PHE A 10 -8.72 -5.54 -8.37
N ARG A 11 -10.03 -5.76 -8.56
CA ARG A 11 -10.85 -4.85 -9.38
C ARG A 11 -12.26 -4.62 -8.85
N ASN A 12 -12.81 -3.44 -9.15
CA ASN A 12 -14.19 -3.05 -8.84
C ASN A 12 -14.50 -3.13 -7.34
N ILE A 13 -13.64 -2.56 -6.52
CA ILE A 13 -13.74 -2.61 -5.06
C ILE A 13 -14.09 -1.21 -4.53
N ALA A 14 -15.10 -1.13 -3.67
CA ALA A 14 -15.41 0.07 -2.89
C ALA A 14 -15.19 -0.23 -1.40
N MET A 15 -14.41 0.61 -0.74
CA MET A 15 -14.06 0.49 0.68
C MET A 15 -14.47 1.76 1.42
N LEU A 16 -15.18 1.60 2.52
CA LEU A 16 -15.58 2.69 3.41
C LEU A 16 -14.95 2.45 4.79
N ASN A 17 -14.24 3.46 5.31
CA ASN A 17 -13.63 3.44 6.64
C ASN A 17 -12.64 2.28 6.88
N VAL A 18 -11.91 1.86 5.84
CA VAL A 18 -10.91 0.78 5.96
C VAL A 18 -9.55 1.38 6.33
N GLY A 19 -8.90 0.81 7.35
CA GLY A 19 -7.62 1.29 7.87
C GLY A 19 -7.72 2.57 8.73
N SER A 20 -8.94 3.01 9.04
CA SER A 20 -9.23 4.15 9.91
C SER A 20 -10.04 3.73 11.13
N LYS A 21 -9.84 4.38 12.27
CA LYS A 21 -10.79 4.26 13.40
C LYS A 21 -12.18 4.68 12.94
N ASN A 22 -13.13 3.77 13.09
CA ASN A 22 -14.53 4.01 12.74
C ASN A 22 -15.43 3.64 13.91
N THR A 23 -16.46 4.43 14.12
CA THR A 23 -17.52 4.14 15.08
C THR A 23 -18.84 4.11 14.32
N ALA A 24 -19.67 3.13 14.60
CA ALA A 24 -20.98 2.99 14.00
C ALA A 24 -22.02 2.80 15.11
N ASN A 25 -23.12 3.54 15.04
CA ASN A 25 -24.22 3.37 15.99
C ASN A 25 -25.26 2.43 15.38
N LEU A 26 -25.58 1.35 16.10
CA LEU A 26 -26.70 0.46 15.81
C LEU A 26 -27.75 0.63 16.92
N GLY A 27 -28.68 1.57 16.70
CA GLY A 27 -29.60 2.01 17.74
C GLY A 27 -28.86 2.71 18.88
N ASN A 28 -28.98 2.18 20.11
CA ASN A 28 -28.28 2.70 21.29
C ASN A 28 -26.91 2.04 21.54
N ILE A 29 -26.46 1.16 20.65
CA ILE A 29 -25.18 0.45 20.78
C ILE A 29 -24.17 1.13 19.86
N GLN A 30 -23.08 1.61 20.44
CA GLN A 30 -21.91 2.06 19.69
C GLN A 30 -21.01 0.86 19.41
N LEU A 31 -20.75 0.61 18.14
CA LEU A 31 -19.79 -0.38 17.65
C LEU A 31 -18.53 0.38 17.24
N ASP A 32 -17.46 0.19 18.02
CA ASP A 32 -16.15 0.73 17.68
C ASP A 32 -15.39 -0.33 16.85
N GLY A 33 -14.94 0.07 15.67
CA GLY A 33 -14.02 -0.74 14.85
C GLY A 33 -12.63 -0.82 15.49
N ILE A 34 -11.81 -1.76 14.99
CA ILE A 34 -10.44 -1.97 15.48
C ILE A 34 -9.66 -0.65 15.46
N THR A 35 -9.01 -0.36 16.60
CA THR A 35 -8.45 0.95 16.95
C THR A 35 -7.01 1.18 16.47
N GLU A 36 -6.45 0.26 15.68
CA GLU A 36 -5.07 0.34 15.21
C GLU A 36 -5.00 1.00 13.84
N GLU A 37 -3.92 1.76 13.60
CA GLU A 37 -3.68 2.41 12.32
C GLU A 37 -3.45 1.35 11.25
N GLY A 38 -4.36 1.28 10.27
CA GLY A 38 -4.26 0.34 9.15
C GLY A 38 -4.21 1.06 7.80
N SER A 39 -4.18 0.27 6.73
CA SER A 39 -4.25 0.76 5.35
C SER A 39 -5.25 -0.07 4.56
N ALA A 40 -5.87 0.55 3.56
CA ALA A 40 -6.82 -0.16 2.69
C ALA A 40 -6.10 -1.13 1.74
N ILE A 41 -4.90 -0.77 1.29
CA ILE A 41 -4.04 -1.63 0.47
C ILE A 41 -2.67 -1.71 1.14
N ILE A 42 -2.18 -2.93 1.37
CA ILE A 42 -0.88 -3.20 1.99
C ILE A 42 -0.12 -4.22 1.13
N LEU A 43 1.09 -3.87 0.72
CA LEU A 43 2.09 -4.78 0.19
C LEU A 43 3.38 -4.56 0.97
N THR A 44 3.77 -5.52 1.81
CA THR A 44 4.93 -5.38 2.70
C THR A 44 5.80 -6.64 2.65
N LEU A 45 7.10 -6.49 2.43
CA LEU A 45 8.07 -7.58 2.59
C LEU A 45 8.80 -7.45 3.91
N ASN A 46 8.71 -8.49 4.74
CA ASN A 46 9.49 -8.60 5.97
C ASN A 46 10.23 -9.94 5.96
N TYR A 47 11.56 -9.90 6.06
CA TYR A 47 12.38 -11.11 6.17
C TYR A 47 12.81 -11.34 7.60
N LEU A 48 12.65 -12.58 8.03
CA LEU A 48 13.14 -13.07 9.31
C LEU A 48 14.65 -13.36 9.20
N ASP A 49 15.38 -13.17 10.30
CA ASP A 49 16.81 -13.48 10.37
C ASP A 49 17.07 -14.98 10.13
N GLU A 50 18.27 -15.31 9.65
CA GLU A 50 18.74 -16.68 9.46
C GLU A 50 18.76 -17.49 10.77
N THR A 51 18.79 -16.85 11.94
CA THR A 51 18.71 -17.56 13.23
C THR A 51 17.28 -17.88 13.66
N SER A 52 16.28 -17.42 12.90
CA SER A 52 14.88 -17.59 13.26
C SER A 52 14.45 -19.05 13.23
N ASP A 53 13.80 -19.48 14.32
CA ASP A 53 13.22 -20.81 14.43
C ASP A 53 11.93 -20.88 13.60
N LEU A 54 12.02 -21.55 12.44
CA LEU A 54 10.91 -21.73 11.52
C LEU A 54 10.39 -23.15 11.62
N LYS A 55 9.07 -23.30 11.75
CA LYS A 55 8.38 -24.60 11.70
C LYS A 55 8.48 -25.30 10.34
N PHE A 56 8.97 -24.60 9.33
CA PHE A 56 9.12 -25.09 7.95
C PHE A 56 10.52 -24.80 7.44
N GLN A 57 10.96 -25.61 6.48
CA GLN A 57 12.23 -25.37 5.80
C GLN A 57 12.22 -23.98 5.13
N LYS A 58 13.32 -23.24 5.31
CA LYS A 58 13.54 -21.93 4.66
C LYS A 58 13.38 -22.04 3.15
N ALA A 59 12.78 -21.01 2.55
CA ALA A 59 12.71 -20.90 1.11
C ALA A 59 14.12 -20.69 0.52
N VAL A 60 14.41 -21.35 -0.60
CA VAL A 60 15.69 -21.18 -1.32
C VAL A 60 15.74 -19.82 -2.01
N ASN A 61 14.59 -19.34 -2.48
CA ASN A 61 14.43 -18.02 -3.10
C ASN A 61 13.61 -17.13 -2.18
N SER A 62 14.02 -15.87 -2.07
CA SER A 62 13.29 -14.86 -1.30
C SER A 62 11.90 -14.59 -1.88
N ALA A 63 10.94 -14.31 -1.01
CA ALA A 63 9.60 -13.87 -1.40
C ALA A 63 9.67 -12.54 -2.18
N ASN A 64 8.74 -12.31 -3.10
CA ASN A 64 8.63 -11.03 -3.79
C ASN A 64 7.18 -10.77 -4.18
N PHE A 65 6.89 -9.49 -4.43
CA PHE A 65 5.66 -9.06 -5.06
C PHE A 65 6.02 -8.45 -6.41
N GLU A 66 5.52 -9.07 -7.47
CA GLU A 66 5.74 -8.67 -8.86
C GLU A 66 4.46 -8.89 -9.67
N GLU A 67 4.20 -8.02 -10.65
CA GLU A 67 3.07 -8.13 -11.59
C GLU A 67 1.69 -8.18 -10.91
N ILE A 68 1.39 -7.13 -10.13
CA ILE A 68 0.10 -6.98 -9.43
C ILE A 68 -0.67 -5.79 -10.01
N GLU A 69 -1.95 -6.00 -10.29
CA GLU A 69 -2.85 -4.94 -10.75
C GLU A 69 -3.94 -4.61 -9.71
N PHE A 70 -4.10 -3.32 -9.47
CA PHE A 70 -5.24 -2.72 -8.77
C PHE A 70 -5.98 -1.80 -9.73
N SER A 71 -7.23 -2.11 -10.07
CA SER A 71 -8.03 -1.31 -11.01
C SER A 71 -9.44 -1.01 -10.51
N GLU A 72 -9.97 0.18 -10.79
CA GLU A 72 -11.36 0.55 -10.43
C GLU A 72 -11.62 0.41 -8.91
N ILE A 73 -10.79 1.06 -8.10
CA ILE A 73 -10.89 1.01 -6.63
C ILE A 73 -11.32 2.36 -6.10
N THR A 74 -12.30 2.36 -5.19
CA THR A 74 -12.70 3.54 -4.42
C THR A 74 -12.45 3.30 -2.94
N ILE A 75 -11.78 4.24 -2.28
CA ILE A 75 -11.58 4.25 -0.82
C ILE A 75 -12.08 5.58 -0.28
N ASP A 76 -12.97 5.55 0.71
CA ASP A 76 -13.45 6.74 1.42
C ASP A 76 -13.33 6.53 2.93
N ASN A 77 -12.62 7.41 3.63
CA ASN A 77 -12.46 7.35 5.08
C ASN A 77 -13.11 8.56 5.76
N VAL A 78 -14.26 8.36 6.41
CA VAL A 78 -15.02 9.44 7.07
C VAL A 78 -14.19 10.17 8.14
N ASN A 79 -13.23 9.50 8.77
CA ASN A 79 -12.29 10.11 9.73
C ASN A 79 -10.81 9.77 9.43
N LYS A 80 -10.10 10.72 8.81
CA LYS A 80 -8.68 10.59 8.47
C LYS A 80 -7.68 10.83 9.61
N GLY A 81 -8.15 11.33 10.76
CA GLY A 81 -7.26 11.75 11.86
C GLY A 81 -6.59 10.59 12.59
N ASN A 82 -7.11 9.37 12.44
CA ASN A 82 -6.65 8.16 13.10
C ASN A 82 -6.51 7.00 12.10
N SER A 83 -5.97 7.26 10.91
CA SER A 83 -5.72 6.24 9.90
C SER A 83 -4.24 6.17 9.55
N GLY A 84 -3.74 4.94 9.35
CA GLY A 84 -2.46 4.71 8.70
C GLY A 84 -2.49 5.22 7.25
N PRO A 85 -1.41 5.03 6.48
CA PRO A 85 -1.43 5.44 5.07
C PRO A 85 -2.56 4.76 4.33
N SER A 86 -3.19 5.42 3.35
CA SER A 86 -4.29 4.79 2.59
C SER A 86 -3.82 3.57 1.80
N ILE A 87 -2.61 3.68 1.25
CA ILE A 87 -1.89 2.61 0.58
C ILE A 87 -0.50 2.57 1.19
N LEU A 88 -0.09 1.39 1.64
CA LEU A 88 1.26 1.09 2.10
C LEU A 88 1.90 0.08 1.14
N MET A 89 2.97 0.50 0.49
CA MET A 89 3.82 -0.38 -0.32
C MET A 89 5.24 -0.27 0.21
N GLU A 90 5.74 -1.34 0.81
CA GLU A 90 7.06 -1.38 1.42
C GLU A 90 7.78 -2.66 0.98
N GLY A 91 8.84 -2.49 0.19
CA GLY A 91 9.78 -3.57 -0.04
C GLY A 91 10.62 -3.85 1.21
N TYR A 92 11.74 -4.53 1.03
CA TYR A 92 12.64 -4.82 2.14
C TYR A 92 13.90 -3.96 2.02
N ASP A 93 14.25 -3.24 3.08
CA ASP A 93 15.55 -2.61 3.23
C ASP A 93 16.48 -3.50 4.07
N LYS A 94 17.74 -3.60 3.65
CA LYS A 94 18.78 -4.52 4.19
C LYS A 94 19.16 -4.21 5.65
N SER A 95 18.49 -3.27 6.31
CA SER A 95 18.86 -2.76 7.63
C SER A 95 18.68 -3.77 8.77
N GLN A 96 17.96 -4.89 8.56
CA GLN A 96 17.58 -5.80 9.65
C GLN A 96 18.14 -7.23 9.55
N THR A 97 18.62 -7.67 8.37
CA THR A 97 19.09 -9.05 8.14
C THR A 97 20.15 -9.11 7.03
N ASN A 98 20.72 -10.30 6.79
CA ASN A 98 21.60 -10.55 5.64
C ASN A 98 20.87 -10.59 4.28
N TYR A 99 19.54 -10.50 4.25
CA TYR A 99 18.79 -10.52 3.00
C TYR A 99 19.08 -9.28 2.15
N PRO A 100 19.22 -9.43 0.82
CA PRO A 100 19.41 -8.29 -0.05
C PRO A 100 18.17 -7.41 -0.03
N LYS A 101 18.42 -6.10 -0.14
CA LYS A 101 17.37 -5.11 -0.39
C LYS A 101 16.49 -5.57 -1.55
N THR A 102 15.18 -5.61 -1.33
CA THR A 102 14.21 -6.17 -2.28
C THR A 102 13.15 -5.14 -2.62
N TYR A 103 12.93 -4.92 -3.91
CA TYR A 103 11.90 -4.01 -4.41
C TYR A 103 10.62 -4.79 -4.73
N LEU A 104 9.47 -4.15 -4.49
CA LEU A 104 8.21 -4.49 -5.14
C LEU A 104 8.29 -4.07 -6.61
N LYS A 105 7.79 -4.88 -7.55
CA LYS A 105 8.01 -4.67 -8.99
C LYS A 105 6.74 -4.71 -9.83
N ASN A 106 6.71 -3.93 -10.91
CA ASN A 106 5.66 -4.01 -11.94
C ASN A 106 4.24 -3.92 -11.36
N ILE A 107 4.04 -3.04 -10.38
CA ILE A 107 2.73 -2.80 -9.78
C ILE A 107 1.99 -1.77 -10.62
N LEU A 108 0.79 -2.11 -11.05
CA LEU A 108 -0.11 -1.20 -11.77
C LEU A 108 -1.27 -0.80 -10.86
N VAL A 109 -1.42 0.50 -10.63
CA VAL A 109 -2.59 1.08 -9.96
C VAL A 109 -3.30 1.97 -10.96
N LYS A 110 -4.56 1.64 -11.29
CA LYS A 110 -5.33 2.34 -12.32
C LYS A 110 -6.73 2.70 -11.82
N ASN A 111 -7.22 3.89 -12.17
CA ASN A 111 -8.59 4.33 -11.87
C ASN A 111 -8.89 4.21 -10.37
N LEU A 112 -8.03 4.83 -9.57
CA LEU A 112 -8.11 4.81 -8.10
C LEU A 112 -8.71 6.13 -7.63
N ASN A 113 -9.82 6.05 -6.89
CA ASN A 113 -10.47 7.20 -6.26
C ASN A 113 -10.30 7.11 -4.76
N LEU A 114 -9.59 8.08 -4.18
CA LEU A 114 -9.39 8.20 -2.74
C LEU A 114 -10.12 9.43 -2.23
N THR A 115 -10.89 9.31 -1.16
CA THR A 115 -11.62 10.41 -0.54
C THR A 115 -11.33 10.41 0.96
N ASN A 116 -11.06 11.60 1.52
CA ASN A 116 -10.80 11.76 2.95
C ASN A 116 -9.70 10.82 3.49
N VAL A 117 -8.61 10.63 2.75
CA VAL A 117 -7.56 9.66 3.10
C VAL A 117 -6.32 10.29 3.74
N SER A 118 -5.57 9.47 4.49
CA SER A 118 -4.15 9.70 4.81
C SER A 118 -3.26 9.56 3.56
N PRO A 119 -2.04 10.17 3.57
CA PRO A 119 -1.09 10.05 2.46
C PRO A 119 -0.78 8.61 2.08
N ILE A 120 -0.51 8.38 0.80
CA ILE A 120 0.03 7.12 0.27
C ILE A 120 1.51 7.03 0.68
N GLN A 121 1.95 5.85 1.14
CA GLN A 121 3.33 5.57 1.50
C GLN A 121 3.90 4.46 0.61
N ILE A 122 5.01 4.79 -0.07
CA ILE A 122 5.70 3.89 -1.00
C ILE A 122 7.20 3.91 -0.67
N THR A 123 7.76 2.74 -0.42
CA THR A 123 9.19 2.53 -0.15
C THR A 123 9.67 1.28 -0.90
N GLN A 124 10.82 1.34 -1.58
CA GLN A 124 11.35 0.24 -2.40
C GLN A 124 10.38 -0.30 -3.46
N LEU A 125 9.90 0.60 -4.34
CA LEU A 125 9.06 0.26 -5.49
C LEU A 125 9.80 0.50 -6.81
N LEU A 126 9.71 -0.46 -7.74
CA LEU A 126 10.41 -0.41 -9.01
C LEU A 126 9.46 -0.63 -10.19
N ASN A 127 9.66 0.13 -11.27
CA ASN A 127 8.98 -0.06 -12.56
C ASN A 127 7.45 -0.17 -12.46
N SER A 128 6.84 0.73 -11.69
CA SER A 128 5.42 0.68 -11.34
C SER A 128 4.68 1.91 -11.83
N SER A 129 3.38 1.77 -12.10
CA SER A 129 2.58 2.81 -12.75
C SER A 129 1.33 3.15 -11.94
N PHE A 130 1.05 4.45 -11.83
CA PHE A 130 -0.15 5.01 -11.22
C PHE A 130 -0.88 5.83 -12.28
N VAL A 131 -2.05 5.35 -12.71
CA VAL A 131 -2.80 5.89 -13.85
C VAL A 131 -4.19 6.30 -13.39
N ASN A 132 -4.59 7.56 -13.64
CA ASN A 132 -5.89 8.10 -13.24
C ASN A 132 -6.14 7.91 -11.73
N VAL A 133 -5.26 8.47 -10.89
CA VAL A 133 -5.43 8.45 -9.43
C VAL A 133 -5.98 9.80 -8.98
N GLN A 134 -7.17 9.80 -8.40
CA GLN A 134 -7.83 10.98 -7.87
C GLN A 134 -7.82 10.93 -6.35
N ILE A 135 -7.51 12.07 -5.72
CA ILE A 135 -7.51 12.21 -4.26
C ILE A 135 -8.33 13.44 -3.90
N ASN A 136 -9.48 13.20 -3.29
CA ASN A 136 -10.48 14.20 -2.93
C ASN A 136 -10.42 14.51 -1.43
N ASN A 137 -10.71 15.76 -1.05
CA ASN A 137 -10.75 16.24 0.34
C ASN A 137 -9.45 15.99 1.14
N PHE A 138 -8.32 16.04 0.45
CA PHE A 138 -7.00 15.93 1.06
C PHE A 138 -6.56 17.28 1.65
N ASN A 139 -6.27 17.32 2.95
CA ASN A 139 -5.90 18.55 3.68
C ASN A 139 -4.43 18.54 4.15
N GLY A 140 -3.56 17.81 3.46
CA GLY A 140 -2.13 17.72 3.79
C GLY A 140 -1.23 18.40 2.76
N ASN A 141 0.07 18.50 3.08
CA ASN A 141 1.05 19.12 2.19
C ASN A 141 1.41 18.25 0.98
N SER A 142 1.44 16.93 1.16
CA SER A 142 1.70 15.95 0.09
C SER A 142 0.87 14.71 0.29
N ALA A 143 0.11 14.32 -0.74
CA ALA A 143 -0.66 13.09 -0.74
C ALA A 143 0.22 11.85 -0.97
N TRP A 144 1.50 12.06 -1.32
CA TRP A 144 2.45 11.01 -1.64
C TRP A 144 3.70 11.15 -0.75
N LYS A 145 4.06 10.06 -0.09
CA LYS A 145 5.34 9.88 0.60
C LYS A 145 6.05 8.73 -0.09
N ILE A 146 6.95 9.07 -1.00
CA ILE A 146 7.68 8.10 -1.82
C ILE A 146 9.15 8.20 -1.43
N ASN A 147 9.72 7.07 -1.02
CA ASN A 147 11.13 6.95 -0.69
C ASN A 147 11.73 5.78 -1.48
N ASP A 148 12.98 5.94 -1.94
CA ASP A 148 13.75 4.83 -2.51
C ASP A 148 12.98 4.02 -3.56
N ALA A 149 12.38 4.72 -4.51
CA ALA A 149 11.60 4.15 -5.59
C ALA A 149 12.16 4.61 -6.94
N GLN A 150 12.05 3.75 -7.96
CA GLN A 150 12.69 3.97 -9.26
C GLN A 150 11.75 3.64 -10.40
N LYS A 151 11.86 4.39 -11.50
CA LYS A 151 11.06 4.18 -12.73
C LYS A 151 9.55 4.17 -12.45
N LEU A 152 9.08 5.08 -11.61
CA LEU A 152 7.65 5.25 -11.37
C LEU A 152 7.04 6.10 -12.48
N LYS A 153 5.90 5.64 -13.02
CA LYS A 153 5.11 6.40 -13.99
C LYS A 153 3.85 6.92 -13.32
N PHE A 154 3.59 8.22 -13.42
CA PHE A 154 2.35 8.85 -12.98
C PHE A 154 1.64 9.46 -14.19
N GLU A 155 0.41 9.04 -14.46
CA GLU A 155 -0.40 9.51 -15.59
C GLU A 155 -1.76 9.96 -15.06
N ASN A 156 -2.13 11.22 -15.30
CA ASN A 156 -3.35 11.84 -14.77
C ASN A 156 -3.49 11.70 -13.24
N VAL A 157 -2.47 12.12 -12.50
CA VAL A 157 -2.44 12.13 -11.02
C VAL A 157 -2.29 13.58 -10.52
N PRO A 158 -3.40 14.30 -10.27
CA PRO A 158 -3.39 15.75 -10.05
C PRO A 158 -2.61 16.22 -8.81
N THR A 159 -2.47 15.36 -7.81
CA THR A 159 -1.85 15.68 -6.52
C THR A 159 -0.34 15.48 -6.47
N LEU A 160 0.28 15.05 -7.57
CA LEU A 160 1.72 14.90 -7.66
C LEU A 160 2.35 16.19 -8.21
N LYS A 161 2.96 17.00 -7.34
CA LYS A 161 3.81 18.10 -7.82
C LYS A 161 5.05 17.47 -8.48
N ARG A 162 5.33 17.82 -9.74
CA ARG A 162 6.55 17.42 -10.46
C ARG A 162 7.77 17.98 -9.73
N ASN A 163 8.32 17.22 -8.80
CA ASN A 163 9.65 17.48 -8.24
C ASN A 163 10.63 16.57 -8.98
N ASN A 164 11.14 17.00 -10.15
CA ASN A 164 12.25 16.40 -10.92
C ASN A 164 12.65 14.96 -10.52
N TRP A 165 11.87 13.98 -10.98
CA TRP A 165 12.21 12.56 -10.87
C TRP A 165 12.98 12.19 -12.13
N ALA A 166 14.27 12.52 -12.14
CA ALA A 166 15.23 12.10 -13.17
C ALA A 166 15.93 10.81 -12.71
#